data_AF-A0A5S4SHB6-F1
#
_entry.id   AF-A0A5S4SHB6-F1
#
_cell.length_a   1.000
_cell.length_b   1.000
_cell.length_c   1.000
_cell.angle_alpha   90.00
_cell.angle_beta   90.00
_cell.angle_gamma   90.00
#
_symmetry.space_group_name_H-M   'P 1'
#
loop_
_entity.id
_entity.type
_entity.pdbx_description
1 polymer ?
#
loop_
_entity_poly.entity_id
_entity_poly.type
_entity_poly.pdbx_seq_one_letter_code
_entity_poly.pdbx_strand_id
1 'polypeptide(L)'
;MNNILICTAATTFLILTSHGLTFALDKNENSKNFIGSLNNVKFEFPHNYVRNVEYNGDPGWGYGKKGERVRSWGSNFRSLGFGISHPNFTLLKNSESLNSVIRVTLTAGEYYGDGHFLKRSFQEINRDPNYYYREVDSIYELRHFSLTIDSSVVKKSLMRDFDIYVKNDKDGKVSALIRCGNSRGDQAICTHFFEIEQFQSRITLNYKKEFLRSWNLIQSSTISRLQELRK
;
A
#
# COMPACT_ATOMS: atom_id res chain seq x y z
N MET A 1 6.63 70.65 -10.10
CA MET A 1 5.89 70.68 -11.38
C MET A 1 6.78 70.03 -12.43
N ASN A 2 6.43 68.83 -12.89
CA ASN A 2 6.99 68.18 -14.07
C ASN A 2 5.93 67.19 -14.58
N ASN A 3 5.16 67.62 -15.58
CA ASN A 3 4.60 66.72 -16.61
C ASN A 3 5.71 66.61 -17.68
N ILE A 4 5.85 65.59 -18.53
CA ILE A 4 4.98 65.00 -19.56
C ILE A 4 5.74 63.68 -19.94
N LEU A 5 5.18 62.51 -20.31
CA LEU A 5 4.65 62.17 -21.64
C LEU A 5 4.19 60.70 -21.71
N ILE A 6 3.21 60.53 -22.59
CA ILE A 6 2.37 59.38 -22.93
C ILE A 6 3.17 58.29 -23.65
N CYS A 7 2.79 57.02 -23.48
CA CYS A 7 2.86 56.05 -24.57
C CYS A 7 1.74 55.00 -24.45
N THR A 8 0.65 55.24 -25.16
CA THR A 8 -0.37 54.25 -25.50
C THR A 8 0.09 53.47 -26.73
N ALA A 9 0.28 52.16 -26.59
CA ALA A 9 0.38 51.25 -27.72
C ALA A 9 -0.71 50.18 -27.57
N ALA A 10 -1.74 50.32 -28.41
CA ALA A 10 -2.69 49.26 -28.70
C ALA A 10 -2.00 48.23 -29.59
N THR A 11 -1.86 47.00 -29.10
CA THR A 11 -1.48 45.87 -29.94
C THR A 11 -2.63 44.88 -29.95
N THR A 12 -3.37 44.94 -31.06
CA THR A 12 -4.32 43.94 -31.52
C THR A 12 -3.68 42.56 -31.52
N PHE A 13 -4.18 41.64 -30.69
CA PHE A 13 -3.90 40.22 -30.86
C PHE A 13 -5.11 39.54 -31.49
N LEU A 14 -4.85 38.90 -32.63
CA LEU A 14 -5.80 38.09 -33.38
C LEU A 14 -6.47 37.05 -32.46
N ILE A 15 -7.80 37.05 -32.45
CA ILE A 15 -8.58 35.92 -31.94
C ILE A 15 -8.63 34.88 -33.06
N LEU A 16 -7.77 33.88 -32.97
CA LEU A 16 -7.95 32.61 -33.67
C LEU A 16 -8.81 31.70 -32.78
N THR A 17 -10.09 31.61 -33.12
CA THR A 17 -11.01 30.64 -32.56
C THR A 17 -10.69 29.25 -33.12
N SER A 18 -9.92 28.45 -32.39
CA SER A 18 -9.97 27.00 -32.51
C SER A 18 -10.66 26.42 -31.29
N HIS A 19 -11.91 26.02 -31.52
CA HIS A 19 -12.70 25.02 -30.80
C HIS A 19 -12.02 24.38 -29.59
N GLY A 20 -12.34 24.92 -28.41
CA GLY A 20 -12.96 24.18 -27.31
C GLY A 20 -12.30 22.86 -26.92
N LEU A 21 -11.27 22.96 -26.08
CA LEU A 21 -11.12 22.16 -24.86
C LEU A 21 -10.01 22.79 -24.03
N THR A 22 -10.28 24.01 -23.55
CA THR A 22 -9.54 24.56 -22.42
C THR A 22 -9.98 23.74 -21.21
N PHE A 23 -9.23 22.68 -20.89
CA PHE A 23 -9.23 22.18 -19.53
C PHE A 23 -8.80 23.35 -18.67
N ALA A 24 -9.77 24.01 -18.03
CA ALA A 24 -9.49 24.84 -16.89
C ALA A 24 -8.77 23.93 -15.90
N LEU A 25 -7.43 24.04 -15.88
CA LEU A 25 -6.64 23.60 -14.76
C LEU A 25 -7.19 24.38 -13.58
N ASP A 26 -8.01 23.69 -12.79
CA ASP A 26 -8.54 24.19 -11.54
C ASP A 26 -7.33 24.49 -10.64
N LYS A 27 -6.86 25.75 -10.71
CA LYS A 27 -5.87 26.33 -9.81
C LYS A 27 -6.54 26.52 -8.46
N ASN A 28 -6.81 25.42 -7.79
CA ASN A 28 -7.14 25.38 -6.38
C ASN A 28 -6.66 24.06 -5.78
N GLU A 29 -5.33 23.87 -5.77
CA GLU A 29 -4.64 22.80 -5.03
C GLU A 29 -4.68 23.07 -3.51
N ASN A 30 -5.86 23.43 -2.99
CA ASN A 30 -6.13 23.44 -1.55
C ASN A 30 -6.39 22.01 -1.11
N SER A 31 -5.31 21.25 -1.12
CA SER A 31 -5.33 19.81 -0.97
C SER A 31 -5.46 19.42 0.50
N LYS A 32 -6.69 19.19 0.96
CA LYS A 32 -6.94 18.76 2.34
C LYS A 32 -6.31 17.38 2.56
N ASN A 33 -5.40 17.28 3.51
CA ASN A 33 -4.89 16.01 4.01
C ASN A 33 -6.03 15.16 4.57
N PHE A 34 -5.86 13.84 4.53
CA PHE A 34 -6.80 12.92 5.15
C PHE A 34 -6.49 12.82 6.64
N ILE A 35 -7.48 13.15 7.47
CA ILE A 35 -7.37 13.12 8.94
C ILE A 35 -8.28 12.06 9.52
N GLY A 36 -7.82 11.43 10.60
CA GLY A 36 -8.58 10.40 11.30
C GLY A 36 -7.73 9.70 12.34
N SER A 37 -8.16 8.51 12.73
CA SER A 37 -7.43 7.69 13.69
C SER A 37 -7.35 6.22 13.29
N LEU A 38 -6.31 5.56 13.82
CA LEU A 38 -6.11 4.11 13.81
C LEU A 38 -6.04 3.67 15.26
N ASN A 39 -7.07 2.95 15.73
CA ASN A 39 -7.17 2.52 17.13
C ASN A 39 -6.90 3.66 18.13
N ASN A 40 -7.62 4.78 17.98
CA ASN A 40 -7.50 6.01 18.79
C ASN A 40 -6.18 6.79 18.64
N VAL A 41 -5.22 6.34 17.84
CA VAL A 41 -4.02 7.12 17.49
C VAL A 41 -4.33 8.00 16.29
N LYS A 42 -4.05 9.31 16.38
CA LYS A 42 -4.37 10.29 15.32
C LYS A 42 -3.34 10.28 14.20
N PHE A 43 -3.81 10.43 12.97
CA PHE A 43 -2.98 10.49 11.77
C PHE A 43 -3.42 11.57 10.80
N GLU A 44 -2.44 12.21 10.18
CA GLU A 44 -2.63 13.08 9.03
C GLU A 44 -1.87 12.51 7.84
N PHE A 45 -2.61 12.07 6.82
CA PHE A 45 -2.04 11.54 5.60
C PHE A 45 -2.07 12.59 4.50
N PRO A 46 -0.89 13.00 3.97
CA PRO A 46 -0.80 13.88 2.82
C PRO A 46 -1.55 13.32 1.61
N HIS A 47 -2.51 14.09 1.09
CA HIS A 47 -3.42 13.61 0.03
C HIS A 47 -2.69 13.15 -1.25
N ASN A 48 -1.53 13.74 -1.54
CA ASN A 48 -0.73 13.45 -2.73
C ASN A 48 0.11 12.19 -2.57
N TYR A 49 0.21 11.60 -1.37
CA TYR A 49 0.98 10.38 -1.11
C TYR A 49 0.11 9.16 -0.82
N VAL A 50 -1.17 9.37 -0.49
CA VAL A 50 -2.11 8.28 -0.21
C VAL A 50 -3.21 8.21 -1.24
N ARG A 51 -3.68 7.00 -1.48
CA ARG A 51 -4.79 6.69 -2.38
C ARG A 51 -5.74 5.73 -1.69
N ASN A 52 -6.91 5.57 -2.29
CA ASN A 52 -7.84 4.52 -1.89
C ASN A 52 -8.22 4.59 -0.40
N VAL A 53 -8.38 5.82 0.11
CA VAL A 53 -8.67 6.09 1.51
C VAL A 53 -10.15 5.80 1.80
N GLU A 54 -10.37 4.89 2.74
CA GLU A 54 -11.68 4.50 3.25
C GLU A 54 -11.69 4.63 4.77
N TYR A 55 -12.83 5.02 5.30
CA TYR A 55 -13.12 5.08 6.72
C TYR A 55 -14.19 4.05 7.08
N ASN A 56 -14.36 3.78 8.38
CA ASN A 56 -15.44 2.92 8.86
C ASN A 56 -16.82 3.38 8.35
N GLY A 57 -17.67 2.41 8.03
CA GLY A 57 -18.97 2.61 7.42
C GLY A 57 -18.97 3.09 5.97
N ASP A 58 -17.81 3.34 5.34
CA ASP A 58 -17.78 3.68 3.90
C ASP A 58 -18.32 2.49 3.09
N PRO A 59 -19.01 2.74 1.95
CA PRO A 59 -19.76 1.69 1.27
C PRO A 59 -18.87 0.62 0.61
N GLY A 60 -17.54 0.82 0.58
CA GLY A 60 -16.59 -0.10 -0.04
C GLY A 60 -16.38 0.17 -1.53
N TRP A 61 -15.46 -0.59 -2.12
CA TRP A 61 -15.16 -0.53 -3.55
C TRP A 61 -16.36 -0.97 -4.40
N GLY A 62 -16.71 -0.18 -5.41
CA GLY A 62 -17.78 -0.52 -6.37
C GLY A 62 -19.17 0.00 -6.01
N TYR A 63 -19.33 0.65 -4.85
CA TYR A 63 -20.59 1.28 -4.45
C TYR A 63 -20.49 2.81 -4.54
N GLY A 64 -21.59 3.45 -4.98
CA GLY A 64 -21.66 4.91 -5.05
C GLY A 64 -21.42 5.58 -3.70
N LYS A 65 -20.78 6.76 -3.70
CA LYS A 65 -20.56 7.56 -2.49
C LYS A 65 -21.90 7.80 -1.79
N LYS A 66 -22.10 7.26 -0.58
CA LYS A 66 -23.23 7.61 0.27
C LYS A 66 -22.90 8.88 1.06
N GLY A 67 -23.34 10.02 0.54
CA GLY A 67 -23.29 11.33 1.20
C GLY A 67 -21.89 11.96 1.31
N GLU A 68 -21.85 13.27 1.50
CA GLU A 68 -20.63 13.99 1.88
C GLU A 68 -20.36 13.72 3.37
N ARG A 69 -19.39 12.86 3.66
CA ARG A 69 -18.99 12.57 5.04
C ARG A 69 -17.93 13.57 5.46
N VAL A 70 -18.31 14.49 6.35
CA VAL A 70 -17.35 15.35 7.05
C VAL A 70 -16.40 14.45 7.84
N ARG A 71 -15.11 14.46 7.47
CA ARG A 71 -14.07 13.71 8.17
C ARG A 71 -13.46 14.56 9.29
N SER A 72 -13.11 13.90 10.38
CA SER A 72 -12.56 14.53 11.58
C SER A 72 -11.55 13.59 12.25
N TRP A 73 -10.86 14.07 13.28
CA TRP A 73 -9.96 13.24 14.09
C TRP A 73 -10.64 12.03 14.74
N GLY A 74 -11.96 12.05 14.91
CA GLY A 74 -12.74 10.91 15.40
C GLY A 74 -13.13 9.91 14.30
N SER A 75 -12.83 10.19 13.03
CA SER A 75 -13.09 9.26 11.92
C SER A 75 -12.05 8.14 11.94
N ASN A 76 -12.50 6.90 12.01
CA ASN A 76 -11.60 5.74 11.98
C ASN A 76 -11.23 5.39 10.54
N PHE A 77 -9.93 5.35 10.23
CA PHE A 77 -9.46 4.80 8.97
C PHE A 77 -9.72 3.30 8.92
N ARG A 78 -10.16 2.83 7.76
CA ARG A 78 -10.45 1.43 7.48
C ARG A 78 -9.48 0.84 6.46
N SER A 79 -9.13 1.62 5.43
CA SER A 79 -8.19 1.21 4.40
C SER A 79 -7.51 2.40 3.77
N LEU A 80 -6.24 2.30 3.42
CA LEU A 80 -5.56 3.23 2.53
C LEU A 80 -4.36 2.56 1.88
N GLY A 81 -3.91 3.09 0.75
CA GLY A 81 -2.68 2.66 0.09
C GLY A 81 -1.72 3.81 -0.15
N PHE A 82 -0.42 3.52 -0.15
CA PHE A 82 0.63 4.47 -0.49
C PHE A 82 1.86 3.75 -1.05
N GLY A 83 2.79 4.52 -1.61
CA GLY A 83 4.04 4.00 -2.17
C GLY A 83 5.24 4.40 -1.33
N ILE A 84 6.22 3.50 -1.25
CA ILE A 84 7.55 3.77 -0.71
C ILE A 84 8.59 3.40 -1.78
N SER A 85 9.64 4.21 -1.94
CA SER A 85 10.76 3.92 -2.84
C SER A 85 11.67 2.81 -2.28
N HIS A 86 12.30 2.04 -3.16
CA HIS A 86 13.42 1.17 -2.81
C HIS A 86 14.68 1.62 -3.56
N PRO A 87 15.86 1.73 -2.93
CA PRO A 87 16.18 1.34 -1.55
C PRO A 87 16.07 2.46 -0.50
N ASN A 88 15.63 3.68 -0.88
CA ASN A 88 15.70 4.84 0.02
C ASN A 88 14.55 4.95 1.03
N PHE A 89 13.50 4.16 0.84
CA PHE A 89 12.32 4.11 1.70
C PHE A 89 11.60 5.46 1.91
N THR A 90 11.62 6.31 0.89
CA THR A 90 10.92 7.59 0.88
C THR A 90 9.46 7.41 0.44
N LEU A 91 8.54 8.16 1.04
CA LEU A 91 7.16 8.22 0.56
C LEU A 91 7.12 8.73 -0.88
N LEU A 92 6.28 8.12 -1.70
CA LEU A 92 6.11 8.45 -3.12
C LEU A 92 4.80 9.17 -3.35
N LYS A 93 4.84 10.21 -4.20
CA LYS A 93 3.61 10.86 -4.65
C LYS A 93 2.82 9.89 -5.54
N ASN A 94 1.50 9.99 -5.54
CA ASN A 94 0.62 9.15 -6.36
C ASN A 94 0.91 9.26 -7.87
N SER A 95 1.47 10.37 -8.32
CA SER A 95 1.90 10.62 -9.70
C SER A 95 3.20 9.93 -10.08
N GLU A 96 4.00 9.47 -9.11
CA GLU A 96 5.31 8.89 -9.35
C GLU A 96 5.18 7.39 -9.67
N SER A 97 5.54 7.02 -10.89
CA SER A 97 5.71 5.62 -11.28
C SER A 97 7.19 5.28 -11.28
N LEU A 98 7.62 4.45 -10.33
CA LEU A 98 9.00 3.95 -10.26
C LEU A 98 9.04 2.45 -10.51
N ASN A 99 10.10 2.00 -11.18
CA ASN A 99 10.40 0.57 -11.35
C ASN A 99 10.68 -0.14 -10.01
N SER A 100 11.09 0.62 -9.00
CA SER A 100 11.47 0.16 -7.66
C SER A 100 10.54 0.73 -6.59
N VAL A 101 9.26 0.35 -6.66
CA VAL A 101 8.23 0.76 -5.69
C VAL A 101 7.81 -0.41 -4.80
N ILE A 102 7.71 -0.14 -3.50
CA ILE A 102 7.02 -0.99 -2.54
C ILE A 102 5.62 -0.40 -2.36
N ARG A 103 4.60 -1.17 -2.75
CA ARG A 103 3.20 -0.75 -2.59
C ARG A 103 2.71 -1.17 -1.22
N VAL A 104 2.33 -0.21 -0.41
CA VAL A 104 1.80 -0.42 0.94
C VAL A 104 0.30 -0.31 0.90
N THR A 105 -0.39 -1.25 1.53
CA THR A 105 -1.81 -1.17 1.86
C THR A 105 -1.96 -1.35 3.37
N LEU A 106 -2.59 -0.38 4.01
CA LEU A 106 -2.96 -0.43 5.41
C LEU A 106 -4.43 -0.84 5.48
N THR A 107 -4.72 -1.87 6.27
CA THR A 107 -6.08 -2.32 6.59
C THR A 107 -6.29 -2.20 8.09
N ALA A 108 -7.37 -1.55 8.52
CA ALA A 108 -7.66 -1.25 9.92
C ALA A 108 -9.17 -1.23 10.19
N GLY A 109 -9.54 -0.93 11.44
CA GLY A 109 -10.94 -0.75 11.84
C GLY A 109 -11.77 -2.00 11.53
N GLU A 110 -12.92 -1.82 10.89
CA GLU A 110 -13.83 -2.93 10.55
C GLU A 110 -13.19 -4.01 9.67
N TYR A 111 -12.15 -3.69 8.91
CA TYR A 111 -11.46 -4.66 8.04
C TYR A 111 -10.28 -5.37 8.71
N TYR A 112 -9.84 -4.93 9.91
CA TYR A 112 -8.76 -5.60 10.64
C TYR A 112 -9.20 -6.98 11.15
N GLY A 113 -10.47 -7.12 11.53
CA GLY A 113 -11.00 -8.33 12.13
C GLY A 113 -10.53 -8.50 13.57
N ASP A 114 -10.10 -9.71 13.92
CA ASP A 114 -9.77 -10.12 15.29
C ASP A 114 -8.26 -10.16 15.60
N GLY A 115 -7.40 -9.63 14.72
CA GLY A 115 -5.95 -9.59 14.95
C GLY A 115 -5.26 -10.97 14.95
N HIS A 116 -5.88 -11.97 14.31
CA HIS A 116 -5.31 -13.31 14.16
C HIS A 116 -5.03 -13.68 12.69
N PHE A 117 -4.94 -12.69 11.80
CA PHE A 117 -4.80 -12.95 10.38
C PHE A 117 -3.53 -13.73 10.04
N LEU A 118 -2.38 -13.36 10.61
CA LEU A 118 -1.11 -14.01 10.31
C LEU A 118 -1.11 -15.48 10.77
N LYS A 119 -1.57 -15.72 12.00
CA LYS A 119 -1.69 -17.07 12.57
C LYS A 119 -2.60 -17.95 11.72
N ARG A 120 -3.81 -17.49 11.39
CA ARG A 120 -4.74 -18.23 10.52
C ARG A 120 -4.16 -18.47 9.14
N SER A 121 -3.62 -17.42 8.51
CA SER A 121 -3.06 -17.52 7.16
C SER A 121 -1.90 -18.50 7.07
N PHE A 122 -1.10 -18.63 8.14
CA PHE A 122 -0.04 -19.63 8.22
C PHE A 122 -0.58 -21.04 8.49
N GLN A 123 -1.59 -21.20 9.36
CA GLN A 123 -2.23 -22.50 9.59
C GLN A 123 -2.92 -23.05 8.34
N GLU A 124 -3.37 -22.18 7.45
CA GLU A 124 -4.11 -22.55 6.23
C GLU A 124 -3.22 -22.88 5.02
N ILE A 125 -1.89 -22.75 5.11
CA ILE A 125 -1.01 -22.95 3.93
C ILE A 125 -1.16 -24.36 3.33
N ASN A 126 -1.44 -25.36 4.16
CA ASN A 126 -1.60 -26.77 3.79
C ASN A 126 -3.05 -27.25 3.96
N ARG A 127 -4.04 -26.34 3.86
CA ARG A 127 -5.46 -26.70 3.96
C ARG A 127 -5.95 -27.51 2.76
N ASP A 128 -5.30 -27.36 1.61
CA ASP A 128 -5.65 -28.06 0.38
C ASP A 128 -4.82 -29.35 0.25
N PRO A 129 -5.45 -30.52 0.15
CA PRO A 129 -4.71 -31.79 0.09
C PRO A 129 -3.88 -31.94 -1.19
N ASN A 130 -4.19 -31.23 -2.26
CA ASN A 130 -3.47 -31.35 -3.54
C ASN A 130 -2.20 -30.49 -3.59
N TYR A 131 -2.06 -29.54 -2.67
CA TYR A 131 -0.97 -28.57 -2.64
C TYR A 131 -0.44 -28.43 -1.22
N TYR A 132 0.69 -29.07 -0.95
CA TYR A 132 1.33 -29.01 0.35
C TYR A 132 2.69 -28.32 0.28
N TYR A 133 2.88 -27.35 1.15
CA TYR A 133 4.12 -26.63 1.35
C TYR A 133 4.95 -27.37 2.39
N ARG A 134 6.18 -27.71 2.02
CA ARG A 134 7.16 -28.34 2.91
C ARG A 134 8.19 -27.31 3.32
N GLU A 135 8.53 -27.30 4.60
CA GLU A 135 9.65 -26.51 5.10
C GLU A 135 10.97 -27.03 4.50
N VAL A 136 11.75 -26.10 3.97
CA VAL A 136 13.08 -26.32 3.41
C VAL A 136 14.08 -25.41 4.12
N ASP A 137 15.31 -25.32 3.62
CA ASP A 137 16.33 -24.47 4.20
C ASP A 137 15.86 -23.02 4.36
N SER A 138 16.01 -22.51 5.58
CA SER A 138 15.70 -21.13 5.90
C SER A 138 16.57 -20.18 5.09
N ILE A 139 15.98 -19.09 4.62
CA ILE A 139 16.70 -18.04 3.87
C ILE A 139 16.40 -16.67 4.47
N TYR A 140 17.41 -15.80 4.54
CA TYR A 140 17.26 -14.43 5.07
C TYR A 140 16.60 -14.37 6.45
N GLU A 141 16.92 -15.34 7.32
CA GLU A 141 16.35 -15.50 8.66
C GLU A 141 14.83 -15.75 8.69
N LEU A 142 14.28 -16.23 7.57
CA LEU A 142 12.90 -16.64 7.41
C LEU A 142 12.83 -18.16 7.25
N ARG A 143 11.86 -18.78 7.93
CA ARG A 143 11.45 -20.15 7.63
C ARG A 143 10.86 -20.18 6.25
N HIS A 144 11.34 -21.08 5.41
CA HIS A 144 11.00 -21.13 4.00
C HIS A 144 10.22 -22.40 3.71
N PHE A 145 9.07 -22.25 3.05
CA PHE A 145 8.24 -23.35 2.63
C PHE A 145 8.04 -23.29 1.12
N SER A 146 8.43 -24.34 0.42
CA SER A 146 8.25 -24.44 -1.02
C SER A 146 7.12 -25.41 -1.34
N LEU A 147 6.38 -25.11 -2.42
CA LEU A 147 5.27 -25.95 -2.86
C LEU A 147 5.81 -27.30 -3.33
N THR A 148 5.34 -28.37 -2.70
CA THR A 148 5.45 -29.72 -3.20
C THR A 148 4.11 -30.13 -3.81
N ILE A 149 4.16 -30.78 -4.96
CA ILE A 149 2.99 -31.21 -5.72
C ILE A 149 2.90 -32.71 -5.60
N ASP A 150 1.71 -33.23 -5.25
CA ASP A 150 1.47 -34.67 -5.31
C ASP A 150 1.63 -35.16 -6.76
N SER A 151 2.29 -36.30 -6.95
CA SER A 151 2.48 -36.95 -8.25
C SER A 151 1.19 -37.14 -9.07
N SER A 152 0.03 -37.19 -8.42
CA SER A 152 -1.29 -37.30 -9.04
C SER A 152 -1.81 -36.01 -9.68
N VAL A 153 -1.21 -34.85 -9.38
CA VAL A 153 -1.62 -33.55 -9.92
C VAL A 153 -0.96 -33.33 -11.28
N VAL A 154 -1.74 -33.52 -12.34
CA VAL A 154 -1.30 -33.44 -13.75
C VAL A 154 -0.77 -32.05 -14.14
N LYS A 155 -1.21 -30.97 -13.47
CA LYS A 155 -0.77 -29.60 -13.77
C LYS A 155 -0.68 -28.72 -12.53
N LYS A 156 0.48 -28.09 -12.33
CA LYS A 156 0.69 -27.05 -11.32
C LYS A 156 -0.24 -25.87 -11.60
N SER A 157 -1.06 -25.49 -10.63
CA SER A 157 -1.82 -24.25 -10.72
C SER A 157 -0.87 -23.06 -10.62
N LEU A 158 -0.87 -22.20 -11.64
CA LEU A 158 -0.09 -20.95 -11.63
C LEU A 158 -0.47 -20.06 -10.43
N MET A 159 -1.72 -20.15 -9.95
CA MET A 159 -2.19 -19.41 -8.78
C MET A 159 -1.58 -19.90 -7.46
N ARG A 160 -1.04 -21.13 -7.43
CA ARG A 160 -0.42 -21.73 -6.24
C ARG A 160 1.11 -21.78 -6.35
N ASP A 161 1.66 -21.33 -7.47
CA ASP A 161 3.10 -21.34 -7.70
C ASP A 161 3.81 -20.15 -7.03
N PHE A 162 3.90 -20.24 -5.71
CA PHE A 162 4.66 -19.31 -4.88
C PHE A 162 5.41 -20.07 -3.79
N ASP A 163 6.47 -19.47 -3.27
CA ASP A 163 7.09 -19.88 -2.01
C ASP A 163 6.51 -19.06 -0.85
N ILE A 164 6.49 -19.63 0.35
CA ILE A 164 6.03 -18.97 1.57
C ILE A 164 7.21 -18.79 2.51
N TYR A 165 7.36 -17.59 3.07
CA TYR A 165 8.37 -17.27 4.05
C TYR A 165 7.71 -16.75 5.33
N VAL A 166 8.21 -17.19 6.47
CA VAL A 166 7.62 -16.89 7.78
C VAL A 166 8.69 -16.42 8.74
N LYS A 167 8.41 -15.30 9.42
CA LYS A 167 9.15 -14.90 10.62
C LYS A 167 8.29 -15.16 11.85
N ASN A 168 8.88 -15.77 12.85
CA ASN A 168 8.34 -15.82 14.20
C ASN A 168 9.04 -14.74 15.06
N ASP A 169 8.30 -14.10 15.96
CA ASP A 169 8.86 -13.27 17.02
C ASP A 169 9.49 -14.13 18.14
N LYS A 170 9.96 -13.46 19.20
CA LYS A 170 10.62 -14.11 20.33
C LYS A 170 9.70 -15.03 21.12
N ASP A 171 8.39 -14.79 21.07
CA ASP A 171 7.36 -15.58 21.74
C ASP A 171 6.83 -16.73 20.86
N GLY A 172 7.41 -16.90 19.67
CA GLY A 172 7.01 -17.91 18.69
C GLY A 172 5.77 -17.55 17.88
N LYS A 173 5.20 -16.35 18.05
CA LYS A 173 4.05 -15.88 17.25
C LYS A 173 4.54 -15.46 15.86
N VAL A 174 3.70 -15.69 14.83
CA VAL A 174 4.02 -15.28 13.45
C VAL A 174 3.98 -13.75 13.38
N SER A 175 5.13 -13.14 13.09
CA SER A 175 5.30 -11.69 12.99
C SER A 175 5.37 -11.17 11.56
N ALA A 176 5.74 -12.03 10.61
CA ALA A 176 5.65 -11.75 9.18
C ALA A 176 5.30 -13.01 8.39
N LEU A 177 4.45 -12.86 7.37
CA LEU A 177 4.12 -13.89 6.39
C LEU A 177 4.30 -13.32 4.99
N ILE A 178 5.14 -13.94 4.18
CA ILE A 178 5.49 -13.47 2.84
C ILE A 178 5.19 -14.57 1.83
N ARG A 179 4.53 -14.23 0.73
CA ARG A 179 4.27 -15.14 -0.39
C ARG A 179 4.91 -14.55 -1.64
N CYS A 180 5.85 -15.25 -2.26
CA CYS A 180 6.51 -14.78 -3.48
C CYS A 180 6.24 -15.72 -4.64
N GLY A 181 5.69 -15.19 -5.73
CA GLY A 181 5.47 -15.99 -6.94
C GLY A 181 6.78 -16.54 -7.51
N ASN A 182 6.69 -17.64 -8.26
CA ASN A 182 7.85 -18.26 -8.91
C ASN A 182 7.88 -18.06 -10.43
N SER A 183 6.76 -17.65 -11.05
CA SER A 183 6.59 -17.63 -12.50
C SER A 183 7.37 -16.53 -13.26
N ARG A 184 8.23 -15.74 -12.59
CA ARG A 184 9.00 -14.62 -13.18
C ARG A 184 10.37 -14.37 -12.54
N GLY A 185 10.94 -15.37 -11.85
CA GLY A 185 12.22 -15.23 -11.14
C GLY A 185 12.24 -14.00 -10.22
N ASP A 186 13.29 -13.19 -10.33
CA ASP A 186 13.50 -11.98 -9.53
C ASP A 186 12.45 -10.87 -9.73
N GLN A 187 11.78 -10.87 -10.89
CA GLN A 187 10.71 -9.92 -11.20
C GLN A 187 9.33 -10.39 -10.71
N ALA A 188 9.23 -11.59 -10.13
CA ALA A 188 8.00 -12.03 -9.48
C ALA A 188 7.65 -11.12 -8.30
N ILE A 189 6.36 -11.07 -7.94
CA ILE A 189 5.91 -10.24 -6.82
C ILE A 189 5.86 -11.06 -5.55
N CYS A 190 6.38 -10.47 -4.47
CA CYS A 190 6.15 -10.87 -3.10
C CYS A 190 5.01 -10.05 -2.50
N THR A 191 4.07 -10.74 -1.86
CA THR A 191 3.08 -10.13 -0.97
C THR A 191 3.47 -10.44 0.46
N HIS A 192 3.78 -9.41 1.25
CA HIS A 192 4.27 -9.50 2.61
C HIS A 192 3.25 -8.88 3.56
N PHE A 193 2.79 -9.68 4.52
CA PHE A 193 1.87 -9.29 5.58
C PHE A 193 2.57 -9.19 6.93
N PHE A 194 2.29 -8.12 7.67
CA PHE A 194 2.57 -7.99 9.10
C PHE A 194 1.48 -7.17 9.79
N GLU A 195 1.38 -7.26 11.11
CA GLU A 195 0.38 -6.54 11.90
C GLU A 195 1.07 -5.55 12.86
N ILE A 196 0.48 -4.37 13.04
CA ILE A 196 0.93 -3.37 14.01
C ILE A 196 -0.14 -3.29 15.11
N GLU A 197 0.14 -3.95 16.24
CA GLU A 197 -0.82 -4.12 17.34
C GLU A 197 -1.29 -2.77 17.91
N GLN A 198 -0.38 -1.80 18.07
CA GLN A 198 -0.69 -0.46 18.56
C GLN A 198 -1.82 0.21 17.74
N PHE A 199 -1.88 -0.06 16.45
CA PHE A 199 -2.85 0.54 15.53
C PHE A 199 -4.04 -0.36 15.22
N GLN A 200 -4.03 -1.61 15.70
CA GLN A 200 -4.92 -2.68 15.23
C GLN A 200 -5.04 -2.66 13.70
N SER A 201 -3.88 -2.75 13.05
CA SER A 201 -3.79 -2.66 11.60
C SER A 201 -2.97 -3.79 11.03
N ARG A 202 -3.36 -4.25 9.85
CA ARG A 202 -2.60 -5.16 9.02
C ARG A 202 -2.00 -4.37 7.87
N ILE A 203 -0.69 -4.52 7.68
CA ILE A 203 0.02 -3.97 6.54
C ILE A 203 0.24 -5.06 5.52
N THR A 204 -0.09 -4.77 4.27
CA THR A 204 0.23 -5.61 3.11
C THR A 204 1.19 -4.84 2.21
N LEU A 205 2.36 -5.41 1.98
CA LEU A 205 3.36 -4.88 1.08
C LEU A 205 3.40 -5.72 -0.19
N ASN A 206 3.53 -5.06 -1.33
CA ASN A 206 3.82 -5.72 -2.61
C ASN A 206 5.10 -5.14 -3.18
N TYR A 207 6.07 -6.01 -3.43
CA TYR A 207 7.39 -5.65 -3.97
C TYR A 207 7.96 -6.81 -4.79
N LYS A 208 9.02 -6.55 -5.57
CA LYS A 208 9.66 -7.58 -6.41
C LYS A 208 10.47 -8.58 -5.57
N LYS A 209 10.54 -9.84 -6.00
CA LYS A 209 11.25 -10.93 -5.30
C LYS A 209 12.73 -10.60 -5.09
N GLU A 210 13.34 -9.83 -5.99
CA GLU A 210 14.71 -9.31 -5.83
C GLU A 210 14.91 -8.49 -4.53
N PHE A 211 13.86 -7.88 -3.97
CA PHE A 211 13.93 -7.12 -2.72
C PHE A 211 13.69 -7.97 -1.46
N LEU A 212 13.41 -9.28 -1.60
CA LEU A 212 13.12 -10.18 -0.47
C LEU A 212 14.27 -10.24 0.54
N ARG A 213 15.53 -10.15 0.10
CA ARG A 213 16.70 -10.11 1.00
C ARG A 213 16.64 -8.97 2.01
N SER A 214 15.95 -7.88 1.67
CA SER A 214 15.78 -6.68 2.50
C SER A 214 14.41 -6.62 3.18
N TRP A 215 13.69 -7.74 3.30
CA TRP A 215 12.31 -7.78 3.84
C TRP A 215 12.17 -7.11 5.21
N ASN A 216 13.17 -7.30 6.08
CA ASN A 216 13.19 -6.77 7.43
C ASN A 216 13.30 -5.23 7.43
N LEU A 217 14.15 -4.69 6.55
CA LEU A 217 14.37 -3.26 6.37
C LEU A 217 13.15 -2.60 5.71
N ILE A 218 12.53 -3.30 4.74
CA ILE A 218 11.27 -2.88 4.11
C ILE A 218 10.17 -2.73 5.18
N GLN A 219 10.01 -3.74 6.05
CA GLN A 219 9.01 -3.73 7.12
C GLN A 219 9.29 -2.62 8.14
N SER A 220 10.50 -2.56 8.68
CA SER A 220 10.86 -1.57 9.71
C SER A 220 10.77 -0.14 9.17
N SER A 221 11.18 0.09 7.93
CA SER A 221 11.07 1.39 7.28
C SER A 221 9.61 1.76 6.99
N THR A 222 8.75 0.81 6.62
CA THR A 222 7.31 1.07 6.48
C THR A 222 6.68 1.48 7.81
N ILE A 223 7.02 0.79 8.91
CA ILE A 223 6.55 1.13 10.25
C ILE A 223 7.02 2.54 10.63
N SER A 224 8.29 2.86 10.39
CA SER A 224 8.85 4.19 10.65
C SER A 224 8.13 5.30 9.87
N ARG A 225 7.87 5.10 8.56
CA ARG A 225 7.11 6.08 7.76
C ARG A 225 5.69 6.28 8.25
N LEU A 226 5.01 5.22 8.71
CA LEU A 226 3.70 5.36 9.34
C LEU A 226 3.78 6.13 10.66
N GLN A 227 4.80 5.90 11.47
CA GLN A 227 4.99 6.60 12.75
C GLN A 227 5.19 8.10 12.57
N GLU A 228 5.91 8.52 11.52
CA GLU A 228 6.13 9.94 11.19
C GLU A 228 4.84 10.70 10.82
N LEU A 229 3.79 9.99 10.41
CA LEU A 229 2.50 10.57 10.03
C LEU A 229 1.51 10.69 11.21
N ARG A 230 1.94 10.29 12.43
CA ARG A 230 1.16 10.45 13.66
C ARG A 230 1.06 11.93 14.07
N LYS A 231 0.03 12.25 14.85
CA LYS A 231 -0.20 13.57 15.45
C LYS A 231 -0.38 13.50 16.96
#